data_AF-A0A926UC34-F1
#
_entry.id   AF-A0A926UC34-F1
#
_cell.length_a   1.000
_cell.length_b   1.000
_cell.length_c   1.000
_cell.angle_alpha   90.00
_cell.angle_beta   90.00
_cell.angle_gamma   90.00
#
_symmetry.space_group_name_H-M   'P 1'
#
loop_
_entity.id
_entity.type
_entity.pdbx_description
1 polymer ?
#
loop_
_entity_poly.entity_id
_entity_poly.type
_entity_poly.pdbx_seq_one_letter_code
_entity_poly.pdbx_strand_id
1 'polypeptide(L)'
;MNLGNLIAVYASLCKELGVPLRYPASLKAYQILANGTDATLLAKAMEWAALNEACYGELFNITNGDVFRWSQVFSQVATAFGIDCVEPQTFSLTEAMQDKGLVWEAMVQKYGLVPNSLKDLANWPFGDFIFNVENDAFFDVNKARRFGFQEMNLDTGEEIVKLIGRLKQQKIIPT
;
A
#
# COMPACT_ATOMS: atom_id res chain seq x y z
N MET A 1 10.69 1.77 0.17
CA MET A 1 9.58 2.66 -0.25
C MET A 1 8.28 2.02 0.25
N ASN A 2 7.36 2.76 0.85
CA ASN A 2 6.17 2.18 1.49
C ASN A 2 4.91 2.58 0.71
N LEU A 3 4.34 1.63 -0.04
CA LEU A 3 3.14 1.85 -0.85
C LEU A 3 1.88 2.02 0.01
N GLY A 4 1.79 1.31 1.13
CA GLY A 4 0.65 1.41 2.04
C GLY A 4 0.52 2.80 2.66
N ASN A 5 1.63 3.42 3.06
CA ASN A 5 1.65 4.82 3.51
C ASN A 5 1.18 5.77 2.42
N LEU A 6 1.67 5.59 1.18
CA LEU A 6 1.27 6.40 0.03
C LEU A 6 -0.24 6.33 -0.20
N ILE A 7 -0.82 5.13 -0.21
CA ILE A 7 -2.27 4.91 -0.38
C ILE A 7 -3.05 5.60 0.74
N ALA A 8 -2.60 5.47 1.99
CA ALA A 8 -3.25 6.08 3.14
C ALA A 8 -3.24 7.62 3.09
N VAL A 9 -2.12 8.23 2.68
CA VAL A 9 -2.01 9.69 2.51
C VAL A 9 -2.90 10.17 1.36
N TYR A 10 -2.87 9.47 0.22
CA TYR A 10 -3.73 9.80 -0.91
C TYR A 10 -5.22 9.76 -0.54
N ALA A 11 -5.68 8.68 0.11
CA ALA A 11 -7.05 8.57 0.59
C ALA A 11 -7.42 9.63 1.64
N SER A 12 -6.48 10.01 2.50
CA SER A 12 -6.66 11.10 3.47
C SER A 12 -6.90 12.44 2.77
N LEU A 13 -6.14 12.74 1.71
CA LEU A 13 -6.32 13.95 0.90
C LEU A 13 -7.66 13.93 0.16
N CYS A 14 -8.05 12.79 -0.42
CA CYS A 14 -9.36 12.64 -1.05
C CYS A 14 -10.50 12.96 -0.05
N LYS A 15 -10.42 12.39 1.15
CA LYS A 15 -11.39 12.63 2.22
C LYS A 15 -11.43 14.11 2.65
N GLU A 16 -10.27 14.75 2.85
CA GLU A 16 -10.21 16.16 3.23
C GLU A 16 -10.81 17.08 2.16
N LEU A 17 -10.54 16.77 0.89
CA LEU A 17 -11.01 17.55 -0.26
C LEU A 17 -12.45 17.23 -0.67
N GLY A 18 -13.10 16.26 -0.02
CA GLY A 18 -14.47 15.84 -0.34
C GLY A 18 -14.61 15.22 -1.74
N VAL A 19 -13.56 14.57 -2.23
CA VAL A 19 -13.55 13.91 -3.54
C VAL A 19 -13.52 12.38 -3.37
N PRO A 20 -14.13 11.61 -4.29
CA PRO A 20 -14.11 10.15 -4.21
C PRO A 20 -12.69 9.61 -4.45
N LEU A 21 -12.42 8.41 -3.95
CA LEU A 21 -11.19 7.68 -4.21
C LEU A 21 -11.20 7.12 -5.63
N ARG A 22 -10.22 7.54 -6.44
CA ARG A 22 -9.98 7.02 -7.80
C ARG A 22 -8.65 6.29 -7.85
N TYR A 23 -8.63 5.12 -8.49
CA TYR A 23 -7.38 4.49 -8.88
C TYR A 23 -6.71 5.33 -9.99
N PRO A 24 -5.46 5.78 -9.81
CA PRO A 24 -4.82 6.79 -10.66
C PRO A 24 -4.13 6.17 -11.88
N ALA A 25 -4.78 5.26 -12.59
CA ALA A 25 -4.25 4.66 -13.81
C ALA A 25 -5.38 4.07 -14.68
N SER A 26 -5.00 3.30 -15.71
CA SER A 26 -5.95 2.67 -16.63
C SER A 26 -6.83 1.61 -15.96
N LEU A 27 -8.01 1.35 -16.54
CA LEU A 27 -8.87 0.23 -16.11
C LEU A 27 -8.15 -1.12 -16.23
N LYS A 28 -7.24 -1.26 -17.20
CA LYS A 28 -6.45 -2.47 -17.36
C LYS A 28 -5.51 -2.67 -16.17
N ALA A 29 -4.75 -1.65 -15.79
CA ALA A 29 -3.89 -1.69 -14.60
C ALA A 29 -4.70 -1.93 -13.31
N TYR A 30 -5.89 -1.36 -13.21
CA TYR A 30 -6.80 -1.55 -12.08
C TYR A 30 -7.25 -3.00 -11.88
N GLN A 31 -7.21 -3.79 -12.95
CA GLN A 31 -7.70 -5.16 -12.98
C GLN A 31 -6.59 -6.21 -13.06
N ILE A 32 -5.30 -5.87 -12.97
CA ILE A 32 -4.24 -6.90 -12.96
C ILE A 32 -4.29 -7.75 -11.68
N LEU A 33 -3.67 -8.93 -11.74
CA LEU A 33 -3.32 -9.71 -10.54
C LEU A 33 -1.96 -9.23 -9.99
N ALA A 34 -1.89 -9.03 -8.67
CA ALA A 34 -0.69 -8.61 -7.98
C ALA A 34 -0.51 -9.31 -6.63
N ASN A 35 0.71 -9.22 -6.08
CA ASN A 35 1.05 -9.64 -4.72
C ASN A 35 1.71 -8.49 -3.96
N GLY A 36 1.50 -8.46 -2.64
CA GLY A 36 2.11 -7.51 -1.73
C GLY A 36 2.96 -8.23 -0.69
N THR A 37 3.78 -7.48 0.04
CA THR A 37 4.57 -8.00 1.17
C THR A 37 4.43 -7.06 2.35
N ASP A 38 3.84 -7.53 3.44
CA ASP A 38 3.84 -6.83 4.72
C ASP A 38 5.25 -6.79 5.31
N ALA A 39 5.60 -5.67 5.92
CA ALA A 39 6.93 -5.45 6.47
C ALA A 39 7.23 -6.37 7.67
N THR A 40 6.21 -6.69 8.48
CA THR A 40 6.33 -7.61 9.62
C THR A 40 6.55 -9.04 9.13
N LEU A 41 5.80 -9.45 8.09
CA LEU A 41 5.99 -10.75 7.45
C LEU A 41 7.39 -10.88 6.84
N LEU A 42 7.87 -9.83 6.16
CA LEU A 42 9.23 -9.81 5.62
C LEU A 42 10.28 -9.95 6.73
N ALA A 43 10.10 -9.25 7.85
CA ALA A 43 11.00 -9.39 9.00
C ALA A 43 11.02 -10.83 9.56
N LYS A 44 9.85 -11.47 9.70
CA LYS A 44 9.75 -12.89 10.09
C LYS A 44 10.46 -13.81 9.09
N ALA A 45 10.34 -13.53 7.79
CA ALA A 45 11.03 -14.30 6.77
C ALA A 45 12.56 -14.15 6.84
N MET A 46 13.05 -12.94 7.13
CA MET A 46 14.48 -12.70 7.33
C MET A 46 15.02 -13.45 8.54
N GLU A 47 14.30 -13.41 9.66
CA GLU A 47 14.63 -14.17 10.87
C GLU A 47 14.62 -15.68 10.59
N TRP A 48 13.57 -16.19 9.95
CA TRP A 48 13.46 -17.58 9.54
C TRP A 48 14.64 -18.03 8.67
N ALA A 49 14.99 -17.26 7.65
CA ALA A 49 16.11 -17.59 6.76
C ALA A 49 17.47 -17.53 7.47
N ALA A 50 17.63 -16.63 8.45
CA ALA A 50 18.85 -16.50 9.23
C ALA A 50 19.05 -17.64 10.25
N LEU A 51 17.96 -18.18 10.79
CA LEU A 51 17.98 -19.21 11.83
C LEU A 51 17.86 -20.64 11.30
N ASN A 52 17.51 -20.81 10.02
CA ASN A 52 17.37 -22.11 9.39
C ASN A 52 18.59 -22.42 8.51
N GLU A 53 19.46 -23.34 8.93
CA GLU A 53 20.66 -23.73 8.18
C GLU A 53 20.35 -24.21 6.74
N ALA A 54 19.17 -24.82 6.52
CA ALA A 54 18.75 -25.25 5.19
C ALA A 54 18.50 -24.09 4.22
N CYS A 55 18.35 -22.86 4.71
CA CYS A 55 18.19 -21.65 3.88
C CYS A 55 19.54 -21.07 3.40
N TYR A 56 20.68 -21.58 3.87
CA TYR A 56 21.99 -21.06 3.47
C TYR A 56 22.21 -21.22 1.95
N GLY A 57 22.56 -20.11 1.28
CA GLY A 57 22.80 -20.08 -0.17
C GLY A 57 21.53 -20.09 -1.03
N GLU A 58 20.35 -20.01 -0.42
CA GLU A 58 19.08 -20.07 -1.13
C GLU A 58 18.46 -18.68 -1.39
N LEU A 59 17.75 -18.57 -2.51
CA LEU A 59 16.93 -17.39 -2.86
C LEU A 59 15.44 -17.72 -2.70
N PHE A 60 14.68 -16.82 -2.08
CA PHE A 60 13.25 -16.97 -1.82
C PHE A 60 12.47 -15.70 -2.19
N ASN A 61 11.32 -15.87 -2.84
CA ASN A 61 10.31 -14.81 -2.93
C ASN A 61 9.47 -14.82 -1.65
N ILE A 62 9.21 -13.64 -1.09
CA ILE A 62 8.39 -13.47 0.11
C ILE A 62 7.27 -12.49 -0.21
N THR A 63 6.04 -12.96 -0.15
CA THR A 63 4.81 -12.17 -0.30
C THR A 63 3.85 -12.51 0.84
N ASN A 64 2.74 -11.79 0.93
CA ASN A 64 1.65 -12.06 1.86
C ASN A 64 1.04 -13.46 1.67
N GLY A 65 1.20 -14.05 0.48
CA GLY A 65 0.75 -15.39 0.14
C GLY A 65 -0.61 -15.46 -0.53
N ASP A 66 -1.34 -14.34 -0.57
CA ASP A 66 -2.53 -14.11 -1.37
C ASP A 66 -2.20 -13.58 -2.78
N VAL A 67 -3.22 -13.42 -3.63
CA VAL A 67 -3.18 -12.68 -4.89
C VAL A 67 -4.41 -11.80 -4.93
N PHE A 68 -4.25 -10.53 -5.27
CA PHE A 68 -5.34 -9.55 -5.26
C PHE A 68 -5.42 -8.77 -6.57
N ARG A 69 -6.55 -8.08 -6.77
CA ARG A 69 -6.69 -7.01 -7.77
C ARG A 69 -6.71 -5.66 -7.08
N TRP A 70 -6.15 -4.63 -7.72
CA TRP A 70 -6.20 -3.26 -7.20
C TRP A 70 -7.64 -2.78 -6.96
N SER A 71 -8.61 -3.27 -7.75
CA SER A 71 -10.03 -3.01 -7.56
C SER A 71 -10.60 -3.48 -6.23
N GLN A 72 -10.09 -4.59 -5.69
CA GLN A 72 -10.49 -5.07 -4.37
C GLN A 72 -9.87 -4.21 -3.27
N VAL A 73 -8.57 -3.93 -3.37
CA VAL A 73 -7.83 -3.14 -2.37
C VAL A 73 -8.37 -1.72 -2.28
N PHE A 74 -8.58 -1.02 -3.40
CA PHE A 74 -9.10 0.35 -3.39
C PHE A 74 -10.52 0.45 -2.84
N SER A 75 -11.37 -0.53 -3.11
CA SER A 75 -12.71 -0.61 -2.52
C SER A 75 -12.67 -0.74 -0.99
N GLN A 76 -11.77 -1.59 -0.47
CA GLN A 76 -11.58 -1.74 0.97
C GLN A 76 -11.00 -0.47 1.62
N VAL A 77 -10.04 0.19 0.96
CA VAL A 77 -9.46 1.46 1.43
C VAL A 77 -10.54 2.54 1.48
N ALA A 78 -11.35 2.69 0.43
CA ALA A 78 -12.42 3.69 0.40
C ALA A 78 -13.42 3.47 1.55
N THR A 79 -13.79 2.20 1.81
CA THR A 79 -14.62 1.81 2.96
C THR A 79 -13.97 2.18 4.28
N ALA A 80 -12.68 1.91 4.47
CA ALA A 80 -11.93 2.24 5.68
C ALA A 80 -11.82 3.76 5.93
N PHE A 81 -11.93 4.58 4.88
CA PHE A 81 -11.95 6.04 4.98
C PHE A 81 -13.37 6.63 5.03
N GLY A 82 -14.39 5.85 4.70
CA GLY A 82 -15.78 6.32 4.61
C GLY A 82 -16.00 7.25 3.42
N ILE A 83 -15.34 6.99 2.30
CA ILE A 83 -15.47 7.75 1.05
C ILE A 83 -15.86 6.82 -0.10
N ASP A 84 -16.46 7.37 -1.15
CA ASP A 84 -16.85 6.58 -2.32
C ASP A 84 -15.62 6.10 -3.10
N CYS A 85 -15.64 4.84 -3.53
CA CYS A 85 -14.73 4.32 -4.55
C CYS A 85 -15.45 4.37 -5.89
N VAL A 86 -14.84 5.02 -6.89
CA VAL A 86 -15.43 5.20 -8.22
C VAL A 86 -14.48 4.69 -9.30
N GLU A 87 -14.96 4.66 -10.55
CA GLU A 87 -14.18 4.15 -11.69
C GLU A 87 -12.77 4.79 -11.79
N PRO A 88 -11.76 3.98 -12.20
CA PRO A 88 -10.39 4.44 -12.37
C PRO A 88 -10.31 5.57 -13.39
N GLN A 89 -9.30 6.43 -13.22
CA GLN A 89 -9.00 7.50 -14.16
C GLN A 89 -7.50 7.58 -14.35
N THR A 90 -7.05 7.70 -15.60
CA THR A 90 -5.63 7.89 -15.90
C THR A 90 -5.21 9.31 -15.60
N PHE A 91 -4.33 9.48 -14.61
CA PHE A 91 -3.62 10.73 -14.30
C PHE A 91 -2.37 10.41 -13.47
N SER A 92 -1.40 11.32 -13.43
CA SER A 92 -0.21 11.16 -12.56
C SER A 92 -0.53 11.64 -11.13
N LEU A 93 -0.28 10.78 -10.13
CA LEU A 93 -0.26 11.19 -8.73
C LEU A 93 0.84 12.23 -8.50
N THR A 94 1.99 12.07 -9.14
CA THR A 94 3.11 13.01 -9.01
C THR A 94 2.68 14.41 -9.40
N GLU A 95 1.96 14.58 -10.51
CA GLU A 95 1.43 15.87 -10.96
C GLU A 95 0.28 16.37 -10.07
N ALA A 96 -0.68 15.48 -9.74
CA ALA A 96 -1.86 15.85 -8.97
C ALA A 96 -1.55 16.28 -7.52
N MET A 97 -0.43 15.83 -6.96
CA MET A 97 -0.03 16.10 -5.57
C MET A 97 0.98 17.25 -5.42
N GLN A 98 1.47 17.87 -6.51
CA GLN A 98 2.53 18.89 -6.45
C GLN A 98 2.14 20.12 -5.61
N ASP A 99 0.88 20.52 -5.67
CA ASP A 99 0.31 21.69 -5.01
C ASP A 99 -0.40 21.36 -3.68
N LYS A 100 -0.41 20.09 -3.25
CA LYS A 100 -1.13 19.64 -2.05
C LYS A 100 -0.35 19.76 -0.75
N GLY A 101 0.88 20.30 -0.79
CA GLY A 101 1.70 20.54 0.40
C GLY A 101 1.01 21.43 1.44
N LEU A 102 0.46 22.58 1.00
CA LEU A 102 -0.26 23.50 1.90
C LEU A 102 -1.54 22.89 2.48
N VAL A 103 -2.24 22.05 1.70
CA VAL A 103 -3.43 21.31 2.19
C VAL A 103 -3.01 20.36 3.30
N TRP A 104 -1.93 19.60 3.09
CA TRP A 104 -1.42 18.68 4.09
C TRP A 104 -0.94 19.40 5.36
N GLU A 105 -0.22 20.52 5.23
CA GLU A 105 0.20 21.33 6.38
C GLU A 105 -1.01 21.83 7.19
N ALA A 106 -2.06 22.29 6.52
CA ALA A 106 -3.30 22.67 7.18
C ALA A 106 -3.96 21.48 7.90
N MET A 107 -3.95 20.28 7.29
CA MET A 107 -4.43 19.05 7.93
C MET A 107 -3.60 18.70 9.17
N VAL A 108 -2.28 18.81 9.11
CA VAL A 108 -1.37 18.56 10.23
C VAL A 108 -1.75 19.43 11.43
N GLN A 109 -1.99 20.72 11.20
CA GLN A 109 -2.43 21.64 12.25
C GLN A 109 -3.85 21.33 12.74
N LYS A 110 -4.80 21.14 11.81
CA LYS A 110 -6.22 20.90 12.10
C LYS A 110 -6.45 19.64 12.94
N TYR A 111 -5.74 18.55 12.64
CA TYR A 111 -5.91 17.25 13.29
C TYR A 111 -4.84 16.93 14.34
N GLY A 112 -3.87 17.83 14.55
CA GLY A 112 -2.77 17.62 15.50
C GLY A 112 -1.91 16.41 15.13
N LEU A 113 -1.57 16.28 13.84
CA LEU A 113 -0.76 15.18 13.32
C LEU A 113 0.72 15.37 13.65
N VAL A 114 1.49 14.28 13.55
CA VAL A 114 2.95 14.34 13.52
C VAL A 114 3.37 15.20 12.30
N PRO A 115 4.27 16.19 12.46
CA PRO A 115 4.57 17.19 11.45
C PRO A 115 5.50 16.65 10.34
N ASN A 116 5.06 15.61 9.65
CA ASN A 116 5.71 15.06 8.47
C ASN A 116 5.21 15.78 7.21
N SER A 117 6.10 16.05 6.26
CA SER A 117 5.70 16.56 4.95
C SER A 117 5.14 15.42 4.08
N LEU A 118 4.44 15.77 3.00
CA LEU A 118 4.01 14.77 2.01
C LEU A 118 5.18 13.97 1.43
N LYS A 119 6.35 14.60 1.26
CA LYS A 119 7.56 13.95 0.71
C LYS A 119 8.13 12.90 1.65
N ASP A 120 7.97 13.08 2.96
CA ASP A 120 8.42 12.12 3.97
C ASP A 120 7.52 10.88 4.00
N LEU A 121 6.23 11.06 3.69
CA LEU A 121 5.21 10.01 3.82
C LEU A 121 4.93 9.25 2.53
N ALA A 122 5.02 9.92 1.38
CA ALA A 122 4.58 9.39 0.10
C ALA A 122 5.56 9.71 -1.03
N ASN A 123 6.01 8.65 -1.71
CA ASN A 123 6.80 8.78 -2.94
C ASN A 123 5.90 8.61 -4.16
N TRP A 124 5.35 9.72 -4.66
CA TRP A 124 4.40 9.71 -5.77
C TRP A 124 4.92 9.08 -7.07
N PRO A 125 6.18 9.32 -7.51
CA PRO A 125 6.71 8.66 -8.70
C PRO A 125 6.73 7.13 -8.58
N PHE A 126 6.95 6.60 -7.39
CA PHE A 126 6.85 5.17 -7.13
C PHE A 126 5.42 4.65 -7.15
N GLY A 127 4.47 5.45 -6.64
CA GLY A 127 3.03 5.16 -6.81
C GLY A 127 2.65 5.09 -8.28
N ASP A 128 3.05 6.09 -9.07
CA ASP A 128 2.80 6.13 -10.52
C ASP A 128 3.41 4.90 -11.23
N PHE A 129 4.65 4.53 -10.88
CA PHE A 129 5.31 3.35 -11.43
C PHE A 129 4.52 2.06 -11.13
N ILE A 130 4.13 1.84 -9.88
CA ILE A 130 3.42 0.62 -9.47
C ILE A 130 2.00 0.59 -10.05
N PHE A 131 1.26 1.69 -9.97
CA PHE A 131 -0.15 1.70 -10.37
C PHE A 131 -0.37 1.64 -11.88
N ASN A 132 0.64 1.98 -12.69
CA ASN A 132 0.56 1.89 -14.16
C ASN A 132 1.03 0.54 -14.72
N VAL A 133 1.34 -0.45 -13.88
CA VAL A 133 1.64 -1.82 -14.36
C VAL A 133 0.38 -2.43 -14.96
N GLU A 134 0.45 -2.85 -16.22
CA GLU A 134 -0.70 -3.42 -16.97
C GLU A 134 -0.61 -4.92 -17.24
N ASN A 135 0.43 -5.58 -16.75
CA ASN A 135 0.57 -7.03 -16.82
C ASN A 135 0.48 -7.59 -15.41
N ASP A 136 0.00 -8.83 -15.27
CA ASP A 136 -0.01 -9.50 -13.97
C ASP A 136 1.40 -9.53 -13.37
N ALA A 137 1.51 -9.13 -12.11
CA ALA A 137 2.76 -8.88 -11.42
C ALA A 137 2.74 -9.55 -10.03
N PHE A 138 2.94 -10.86 -10.02
CA PHE A 138 3.00 -11.67 -8.82
C PHE A 138 4.15 -12.69 -8.89
N PHE A 139 4.52 -13.24 -7.74
CA PHE A 139 5.69 -14.12 -7.61
C PHE A 139 5.27 -15.50 -7.10
N ASP A 140 5.93 -16.57 -7.58
CA ASP A 140 5.82 -17.88 -6.96
C ASP A 140 6.52 -17.89 -5.60
N VAL A 141 5.79 -18.28 -4.57
CA VAL A 141 6.29 -18.37 -3.18
C VAL A 141 6.39 -19.82 -2.68
N ASN A 142 6.15 -20.80 -3.56
CA ASN A 142 6.07 -22.20 -3.16
C ASN A 142 7.39 -22.76 -2.65
N LYS A 143 8.53 -22.19 -3.08
CA LYS A 143 9.85 -22.59 -2.58
C LYS A 143 9.98 -22.33 -1.07
N ALA A 144 9.67 -21.12 -0.60
CA ALA A 144 9.78 -20.78 0.83
C ALA A 144 8.83 -21.64 1.69
N ARG A 145 7.60 -21.89 1.21
CA ARG A 145 6.65 -22.81 1.87
C ARG A 145 7.22 -24.23 2.00
N ARG A 146 7.83 -24.76 0.93
CA ARG A 146 8.48 -26.08 0.96
C ARG A 146 9.68 -26.17 1.89
N PHE A 147 10.34 -25.04 2.18
CA PHE A 147 11.41 -24.93 3.17
C PHE A 147 10.88 -24.64 4.59
N GLY A 148 9.57 -24.66 4.79
CA GLY A 148 8.94 -24.57 6.12
C GLY A 148 8.42 -23.18 6.50
N PHE A 149 8.55 -22.15 5.65
CA PHE A 149 7.99 -20.82 5.94
C PHE A 149 6.49 -20.77 5.62
N GLN A 150 5.65 -20.97 6.65
CA GLN A 150 4.18 -21.03 6.51
C GLN A 150 3.45 -19.74 6.91
N GLU A 151 4.18 -18.68 7.25
CA GLU A 151 3.61 -17.38 7.68
C GLU A 151 3.01 -16.56 6.51
N MET A 152 3.23 -16.96 5.26
CA MET A 152 2.66 -16.30 4.07
C MET A 152 1.19 -16.70 3.87
N ASN A 153 0.34 -16.23 4.78
CA ASN A 153 -1.09 -16.50 4.88
C ASN A 153 -1.93 -15.23 5.17
N LEU A 154 -1.41 -14.06 4.80
CA LEU A 154 -2.05 -12.76 5.02
C LEU A 154 -2.93 -12.36 3.82
N ASP A 155 -4.00 -11.61 4.09
CA ASP A 155 -4.78 -10.90 3.07
C ASP A 155 -4.22 -9.47 2.92
N THR A 156 -3.77 -9.13 1.72
CA THR A 156 -3.09 -7.86 1.45
C THR A 156 -4.00 -6.65 1.68
N GLY A 157 -5.28 -6.76 1.35
CA GLY A 157 -6.24 -5.68 1.55
C GLY A 157 -6.47 -5.42 3.03
N GLU A 158 -6.68 -6.48 3.82
CA GLU A 158 -6.81 -6.38 5.28
C GLU A 158 -5.55 -5.80 5.93
N GLU A 159 -4.35 -6.20 5.50
CA GLU A 159 -3.10 -5.65 6.05
C GLU A 159 -2.91 -4.17 5.73
N ILE A 160 -3.35 -3.70 4.55
CA ILE A 160 -3.38 -2.27 4.23
C ILE A 160 -4.38 -1.54 5.14
N VAL A 161 -5.56 -2.10 5.40
CA VAL A 161 -6.55 -1.50 6.32
C VAL A 161 -6.01 -1.47 7.76
N LYS A 162 -5.35 -2.52 8.23
CA LYS A 162 -4.67 -2.56 9.53
C LYS A 162 -3.56 -1.52 9.61
N LEU A 163 -2.77 -1.35 8.56
CA LEU A 163 -1.76 -0.29 8.47
C LEU A 163 -2.41 1.10 8.58
N ILE A 164 -3.49 1.37 7.83
CA ILE A 164 -4.24 2.63 7.94
C ILE A 164 -4.66 2.88 9.39
N GLY A 165 -5.20 1.86 10.07
CA GLY A 165 -5.55 1.93 11.49
C GLY A 165 -4.37 2.32 12.39
N ARG A 166 -3.19 1.70 12.18
CA ARG A 166 -1.96 2.05 12.92
C ARG A 166 -1.52 3.49 12.66
N LEU A 167 -1.53 3.93 11.40
CA LEU A 167 -1.15 5.31 11.03
C LEU A 167 -2.08 6.35 11.67
N LYS A 168 -3.39 6.06 11.77
CA LYS A 168 -4.36 6.89 12.51
C LYS A 168 -4.04 6.95 14.00
N GLN A 169 -3.80 5.79 14.64
CA GLN A 169 -3.44 5.73 16.06
C GLN A 169 -2.16 6.50 16.38
N GLN A 170 -1.18 6.46 15.47
CA GLN A 170 0.08 7.19 15.58
C GLN A 170 -0.02 8.67 15.19
N LYS A 171 -1.22 9.15 14.82
CA LYS A 171 -1.47 10.51 14.31
C LYS A 171 -0.58 10.89 13.12
N ILE A 172 -0.22 9.92 12.28
CA ILE A 172 0.49 10.17 11.02
C ILE A 172 -0.51 10.63 9.95
N ILE A 173 -1.73 10.11 9.98
CA ILE A 173 -2.87 10.53 9.14
C ILE A 173 -4.10 10.85 10.00
N PRO A 174 -5.08 11.63 9.49
CA PRO A 174 -6.33 11.92 10.22
C PRO A 174 -7.19 10.68 10.46
N THR A 175 -8.01 10.74 11.51
CA THR A 175 -8.97 9.67 11.87
C THR A 175 -10.17 9.60 10.92
#